data_AF-A0A7W1H1I4-F1
#
_entry.id   AF-A0A7W1H1I4-F1
#
_cell.length_a   1.000
_cell.length_b   1.000
_cell.length_c   1.000
_cell.angle_alpha   90.00
_cell.angle_beta   90.00
_cell.angle_gamma   90.00
#
_symmetry.space_group_name_H-M   'P 1'
#
loop_
_entity.id
_entity.type
_entity.pdbx_description
1 polymer ?
#
loop_
_entity_poly.entity_id
_entity_poly.type
_entity_poly.pdbx_seq_one_letter_code
_entity_poly.pdbx_strand_id
1 'polypeptide(L)' 'MEERLRTLSEAECYERCYGWRWNEDSVKVLRHEPDPRLEPSEMGERLRRLLELRLDTREPEAA' A
#
# COMPACT_ATOMS: atom_id res chain seq x y z
N MET A 1 22.49 32.97 11.40
CA MET A 1 23.34 32.01 10.66
C MET A 1 22.44 30.85 10.32
N GLU A 2 21.92 30.80 9.10
CA GLU A 2 21.04 29.69 8.68
C GLU A 2 21.91 28.47 8.44
N GLU A 3 21.81 27.48 9.32
CA GLU A 3 22.48 26.20 9.15
C GLU A 3 21.81 25.49 7.97
N ARG A 4 22.48 25.47 6.82
CA ARG A 4 21.96 24.78 5.64
C ARG A 4 22.04 23.27 5.90
N LEU A 5 20.88 22.65 6.03
CA LEU A 5 20.78 21.20 6.14
C LEU A 5 21.42 20.54 4.91
N ARG A 6 22.18 19.46 5.15
CA ARG A 6 22.78 18.66 4.10
C ARG A 6 21.70 18.04 3.23
N THR A 7 21.87 18.07 1.91
CA THR A 7 21.03 17.32 0.98
C THR A 7 21.16 15.82 1.24
N LEU A 8 20.04 15.11 1.20
CA LEU A 8 20.00 13.65 1.33
C LEU A 8 20.13 13.02 -0.05
N SER A 9 20.79 11.86 -0.09
CA SER A 9 20.76 10.95 -1.24
C SER A 9 19.39 10.28 -1.37
N GLU A 10 19.12 9.67 -2.51
CA GLU A 10 17.87 8.91 -2.74
C GLU A 10 17.70 7.77 -1.74
N ALA A 11 18.78 7.04 -1.43
CA ALA A 11 18.77 5.97 -0.43
C ALA A 11 18.41 6.51 0.97
N GLU A 12 19.01 7.63 1.39
CA GLU A 12 18.71 8.27 2.67
C GLU A 12 17.27 8.82 2.73
N CYS A 13 16.74 9.30 1.61
CA CYS A 13 15.33 9.67 1.49
C CYS A 13 14.42 8.44 1.65
N TYR A 14 14.77 7.33 1.00
CA TYR A 14 14.02 6.07 1.08
C TYR A 14 14.00 5.51 2.50
N GLU A 15 15.14 5.48 3.18
CA GLU A 15 15.26 5.06 4.58
C GLU A 15 14.47 5.97 5.53
N ARG A 16 14.41 7.28 5.28
CA ARG A 16 13.63 8.19 6.11
C ARG A 16 12.12 7.99 5.94
N CYS A 17 11.68 7.77 4.70
CA CYS A 17 10.26 7.57 4.37
C CYS A 17 9.76 6.19 4.79
N TYR A 18 10.60 5.17 4.69
CA TYR A 18 10.19 3.77 4.83
C TYR A 18 11.02 3.00 5.86
N GLY A 19 12.32 3.29 6.02
CA GLY A 19 13.26 2.54 6.87
C GLY A 19 12.93 2.53 8.36
N TRP A 20 12.37 3.59 8.95
CA TRP A 20 11.96 3.56 10.37
C TRP A 20 10.82 2.59 10.67
N ARG A 21 10.02 2.22 9.66
CA ARG A 21 8.88 1.30 9.84
C ARG A 21 9.28 -0.17 9.68
N TRP A 22 10.50 -0.44 9.18
CA TRP A 22 10.96 -1.76 8.75
C TRP A 22 12.37 -2.11 9.27
N ASN A 23 12.72 -1.67 10.48
CA ASN A 23 13.94 -2.15 11.17
C ASN A 23 13.86 -3.64 11.57
N GLU A 24 12.71 -4.26 11.34
CA GLU A 24 12.50 -5.69 11.46
C GLU A 24 12.31 -6.24 10.05
N ASP A 25 13.14 -7.21 9.67
CA ASP A 25 13.13 -7.93 8.39
C ASP A 25 11.90 -8.86 8.24
N SER A 26 10.81 -8.52 8.94
CA SER A 26 9.61 -9.33 9.11
C SER A 26 8.40 -8.58 8.57
N VAL A 27 7.64 -9.25 7.70
CA VAL A 27 6.34 -8.76 7.23
C VAL A 27 5.40 -8.67 8.42
N LYS A 28 4.97 -7.44 8.76
CA LYS A 28 3.94 -7.21 9.79
C LYS A 28 2.56 -7.20 9.15
N VAL A 29 1.72 -8.15 9.53
CA VAL A 29 0.29 -8.14 9.19
C VAL A 29 -0.39 -7.08 10.07
N LEU A 30 -0.64 -5.91 9.49
CA LEU A 30 -1.41 -4.87 10.16
C LEU A 30 -2.89 -5.24 10.10
N ARG A 31 -3.48 -5.55 11.26
CA ARG A 31 -4.93 -5.71 11.37
C ARG A 31 -5.55 -4.32 11.36
N HIS A 32 -6.21 -3.95 10.27
CA HIS A 32 -7.11 -2.81 10.27
C HIS A 32 -8.43 -3.24 10.91
N GLU A 33 -8.87 -2.52 11.94
CA GLU A 33 -10.26 -2.62 12.39
C GLU A 33 -11.16 -2.12 11.25
N PRO A 34 -12.25 -2.83 10.92
CA PRO A 34 -13.16 -2.38 9.88
C PRO A 34 -13.75 -1.03 10.28
N ASP A 35 -13.52 0.00 9.46
CA ASP A 35 -14.16 1.31 9.63
C ASP A 35 -15.60 1.22 9.12
N PRO A 36 -16.62 1.37 9.97
CA PRO A 36 -18.02 1.30 9.55
C PRO A 36 -18.41 2.39 8.54
N ARG A 37 -17.57 3.43 8.36
CA ARG A 37 -17.74 4.45 7.33
C ARG A 37 -17.29 4.00 5.95
N LEU A 38 -16.50 2.93 5.89
CA LEU A 38 -16.02 2.30 4.66
C LEU A 38 -16.87 1.08 4.27
N GLU A 39 -18.06 0.92 4.87
CA GLU A 39 -19.01 -0.10 4.43
C GLU A 39 -19.19 -0.02 2.90
N PRO A 40 -19.00 -1.13 2.17
CA PRO A 40 -19.08 -1.12 0.73
C PRO A 40 -20.45 -0.59 0.29
N SER A 41 -20.47 0.56 -0.38
CA SER A 41 -21.68 1.01 -1.04
C SER A 41 -22.17 -0.07 -2.01
N GLU A 42 -23.48 -0.16 -2.24
CA GLU A 42 -24.04 -1.11 -3.22
C GLU A 42 -23.38 -0.99 -4.61
N MET A 43 -23.00 0.23 -4.99
CA MET A 43 -22.25 0.49 -6.22
C MET A 43 -20.83 -0.10 -6.17
N GLY A 44 -20.11 0.08 -5.06
CA GLY A 44 -18.79 -0.50 -4.85
C GLY A 44 -18.82 -2.03 -4.89
N GLU A 45 -19.83 -2.62 -4.26
CA GLU A 45 -20.06 -4.07 -4.28
C GLU A 45 -20.38 -4.58 -5.69
N ARG A 46 -21.17 -3.83 -6.47
CA ARG A 46 -21.42 -4.15 -7.88
C ARG A 46 -20.14 -4.10 -8.72
N LEU A 47 -19.30 -3.09 -8.52
CA LEU A 47 -18.00 -2.95 -9.21
C LEU A 47 -17.05 -4.09 -8.84
N ARG A 48 -16.99 -4.48 -7.56
CA ARG A 48 -16.20 -5.62 -7.08
C ARG A 48 -16.55 -6.90 -7.83
N ARG A 49 -17.85 -7.24 -7.94
CA ARG A 49 -18.30 -8.45 -8.65
C ARG A 49 -17.92 -8.43 -10.14
N LEU A 50 -18.04 -7.28 -10.79
CA LEU A 50 -17.65 -7.14 -12.20
C LEU A 50 -16.14 -7.32 -12.40
N LEU A 51 -15.33 -6.84 -11.45
CA LEU A 51 -13.89 -7.05 -11.47
C LEU A 51 -13.54 -8.52 -11.28
N GLU A 52 -14.15 -9.19 -10.29
CA GLU A 52 -13.92 -10.60 -9.99
C GLU A 52 -14.21 -11.49 -11.22
N LEU A 53 -15.35 -11.26 -11.89
CA LEU A 53 -15.69 -11.94 -13.14
C LEU A 53 -14.61 -11.76 -14.22
N ARG A 54 -13.98 -10.59 -14.30
CA ARG A 54 -12.91 -10.33 -15.29
C ARG A 54 -11.60 -10.98 -14.89
N LEU A 55 -11.28 -11.00 -13.59
CA LEU A 55 -10.08 -11.66 -13.08
C LEU A 55 -10.14 -13.16 -13.29
N ASP A 56 -11.29 -13.80 -13.07
CA ASP A 56 -11.47 -15.23 -13.33
C ASP A 56 -11.27 -15.59 -14.80
N THR A 57 -11.57 -14.67 -15.72
CA THR A 57 -11.36 -14.85 -17.16
C THR A 57 -9.95 -14.50 -17.64
N ARG A 58 -9.11 -13.92 -16.77
CA ARG A 58 -7.77 -13.49 -17.13
C ARG A 58 -6.82 -14.69 -17.11
N GLU A 59 -6.21 -14.99 -18.26
CA GLU A 59 -5.11 -15.96 -18.32
C GLU A 59 -3.92 -15.46 -17.48
N PRO A 60 -3.20 -16.34 -16.77
CA PRO A 60 -2.04 -15.93 -15.99
C PRO A 60 -0.99 -15.34 -16.92
N GLU A 61 -0.50 -14.13 -16.58
CA GLU A 61 0.67 -13.59 -17.26
C GLU A 61 1.85 -14.53 -17.01
N ALA A 62 2.49 -14.99 -18.08
CA ALA A 62 3.67 -15.84 -18.00
C ALA A 62 4.77 -15.12 -17.22
N ALA A 63 5.13 -15.67 -16.06
CA ALA A 63 6.16 -15.17 -15.17
C ALA A 63 7.57 -15.41 -15.73
#